data_AF-A0A515LA76-F1
#
_entry.id   AF-A0A515LA76-F1
#
_cell.length_a   1.000
_cell.length_b   1.000
_cell.length_c   1.000
_cell.angle_alpha   90.00
_cell.angle_beta   90.00
_cell.angle_gamma   90.00
#
_symmetry.space_group_name_H-M   'P 1'
#
loop_
_entity.id
_entity.type
_entity.pdbx_description
1 polymer ?
#
loop_
_entity_poly.entity_id
_entity_poly.type
_entity_poly.pdbx_seq_one_letter_code
_entity_poly.pdbx_strand_id
1 'polypeptide(L)'
;MINTRRSFLAWLGATAAVPVLAACGGSPAQARTWPKGLSDAQWRAKLTKVQYEILRKAGTERPGASPLNKEHRKGTFHCAGCGNALYSSATKFESGTGWPSFWQPLGGAIVTDTDYKIGIPRTEVLCADCGGHLGHVFNDGPKPTGKRYCMNGGAMTFRKAWGMKKGGKPKLAALQIT
;
A
#
# COMPACT_ATOMS: atom_id res chain seq x y z
N MET A 1 -29.63 -36.88 -77.04
CA MET A 1 -30.14 -36.23 -75.81
C MET A 1 -28.93 -35.92 -74.91
N ILE A 2 -28.47 -34.68 -74.93
CA ILE A 2 -28.50 -33.70 -73.82
C ILE A 2 -27.28 -33.80 -72.87
N ASN A 3 -26.52 -32.72 -72.94
CA ASN A 3 -25.45 -32.16 -72.10
C ASN A 3 -25.83 -31.96 -70.61
N THR A 4 -24.87 -32.16 -69.68
CA THR A 4 -24.57 -31.30 -68.51
C THR A 4 -23.36 -31.87 -67.75
N ARG A 5 -22.18 -31.24 -67.68
CA ARG A 5 -21.78 -30.05 -66.89
C ARG A 5 -22.34 -30.01 -65.47
N ARG A 6 -21.40 -29.96 -64.50
CA ARG A 6 -21.53 -29.57 -63.07
C ARG A 6 -21.61 -30.73 -62.09
N SER A 7 -20.49 -30.99 -61.41
CA SER A 7 -20.39 -30.99 -59.95
C SER A 7 -18.91 -30.93 -59.55
N PHE A 8 -18.29 -29.78 -59.86
CA PHE A 8 -17.18 -29.28 -59.05
C PHE A 8 -17.77 -28.88 -57.69
N LEU A 9 -17.00 -29.10 -56.61
CA LEU A 9 -17.26 -28.73 -55.21
C LEU A 9 -17.99 -29.77 -54.35
N ALA A 10 -17.22 -30.58 -53.61
CA ALA A 10 -17.57 -30.98 -52.24
C ALA A 10 -16.36 -31.64 -51.54
N TRP A 11 -15.30 -30.88 -51.25
CA TRP A 11 -14.33 -31.23 -50.21
C TRP A 11 -13.90 -29.97 -49.46
N LEU A 12 -14.83 -29.44 -48.67
CA LEU A 12 -14.54 -28.60 -47.50
C LEU A 12 -15.31 -29.20 -46.32
N GLY A 13 -14.84 -30.37 -45.89
CA GLY A 13 -15.35 -31.08 -44.72
C GLY A 13 -14.34 -30.98 -43.58
N ALA A 14 -14.52 -29.97 -42.73
CA ALA A 14 -14.14 -29.89 -41.32
C ALA A 14 -12.94 -30.72 -40.83
N THR A 15 -11.79 -30.07 -40.58
CA THR A 15 -10.89 -30.49 -39.49
C THR A 15 -10.25 -29.29 -38.79
N ALA A 16 -10.79 -29.03 -37.59
CA ALA A 16 -10.17 -28.39 -36.43
C ALA A 16 -9.51 -27.00 -36.60
N ALA A 17 -10.31 -25.95 -36.44
CA ALA A 17 -9.82 -24.74 -35.78
C ALA A 17 -9.45 -25.09 -34.33
N VAL A 18 -8.17 -25.39 -34.09
CA VAL A 18 -7.63 -25.52 -32.74
C VAL A 18 -7.68 -24.13 -32.09
N PRO A 19 -8.35 -23.96 -30.94
CA PRO A 19 -8.41 -22.66 -30.30
C PRO A 19 -7.01 -22.35 -29.73
N VAL A 20 -6.31 -21.39 -30.33
CA VAL A 20 -5.13 -20.77 -29.74
C VAL A 20 -5.60 -19.86 -28.60
N LEU A 21 -6.02 -20.46 -27.48
CA LEU A 21 -6.41 -19.75 -26.26
C LEU A 21 -5.53 -20.08 -25.05
N ALA A 22 -4.44 -20.81 -25.24
CA ALA A 22 -3.54 -21.22 -24.15
C ALA A 22 -2.23 -20.39 -24.07
N ALA A 23 -2.23 -19.12 -24.51
CA ALA A 23 -1.03 -18.26 -24.44
C ALA A 23 -1.17 -17.06 -23.48
N CYS A 24 -2.24 -16.97 -22.68
CA CYS A 24 -2.32 -16.04 -21.57
C CYS A 24 -1.90 -16.76 -20.27
N GLY A 25 -0.65 -17.17 -20.20
CA GLY A 25 0.00 -17.63 -18.97
C GLY A 25 0.26 -16.45 -18.03
N GLY A 26 -0.80 -15.89 -17.45
CA GLY A 26 -0.67 -15.03 -16.29
C GLY A 26 -0.21 -15.90 -15.12
N SER A 27 1.04 -15.75 -14.69
CA SER A 27 1.50 -16.35 -13.44
C SER A 27 0.50 -16.00 -12.33
N PRO A 28 0.04 -16.96 -11.51
CA PRO A 28 -0.82 -16.63 -10.39
C PRO A 28 -0.07 -15.61 -9.53
N ALA A 29 -0.67 -14.45 -9.28
CA ALA A 29 -0.10 -13.45 -8.39
C ALA A 29 0.15 -14.15 -7.04
N GLN A 30 1.41 -14.40 -6.66
CA GLN A 30 1.70 -14.94 -5.35
C GLN A 30 1.15 -13.98 -4.30
N ALA A 31 0.20 -14.45 -3.51
CA ALA A 31 -0.29 -13.70 -2.36
C ALA A 31 0.88 -13.50 -1.39
N ARG A 32 1.34 -12.25 -1.24
CA ARG A 32 2.33 -11.92 -0.21
C ARG A 32 1.71 -12.21 1.15
N THR A 33 2.35 -13.07 1.93
CA THR A 33 2.00 -13.30 3.33
C THR A 33 2.61 -12.21 4.20
N TRP A 34 1.81 -11.61 5.08
CA TRP A 34 2.23 -10.52 5.96
C TRP A 34 2.32 -11.01 7.41
N PRO A 35 3.37 -10.66 8.18
CA PRO A 35 3.54 -11.11 9.57
C PRO A 35 2.33 -10.86 10.49
N LYS A 36 1.61 -9.77 10.27
CA LYS A 36 0.39 -9.34 10.98
C LYS A 36 -0.80 -9.23 10.02
N GLY A 37 -0.86 -10.10 9.02
CA GLY A 37 -2.01 -10.23 8.13
C GLY A 37 -3.23 -10.75 8.90
N LEU A 38 -4.38 -10.10 8.72
CA LEU A 38 -5.69 -10.58 9.19
C LEU A 38 -6.63 -10.78 8.00
N SER A 39 -7.71 -11.53 8.22
CA SER A 39 -8.79 -11.65 7.24
C SER A 39 -9.50 -10.31 7.00
N ASP A 40 -10.22 -10.21 5.88
CA ASP A 40 -10.98 -9.00 5.54
C ASP A 40 -12.02 -8.64 6.61
N ALA A 41 -12.76 -9.63 7.12
CA ALA A 41 -13.75 -9.43 8.17
C ALA A 41 -13.13 -8.90 9.47
N GLN A 42 -11.96 -9.43 9.86
CA GLN A 42 -11.22 -8.94 11.02
C GLN A 42 -10.73 -7.50 10.81
N TRP A 43 -10.28 -7.15 9.60
CA TRP A 43 -9.90 -5.76 9.30
C TRP A 43 -11.09 -4.80 9.34
N ARG A 44 -12.25 -5.20 8.79
CA ARG A 44 -13.48 -4.39 8.85
C ARG A 44 -13.95 -4.15 10.29
N ALA A 45 -13.80 -5.13 11.16
CA ALA A 45 -14.16 -4.99 12.57
C ALA A 45 -13.16 -4.11 13.34
N LYS A 46 -11.87 -4.16 12.98
CA LYS A 46 -10.79 -3.45 13.69
C LYS A 46 -10.61 -1.99 13.28
N LEU A 47 -10.82 -1.69 11.99
CA LEU A 47 -10.49 -0.39 11.40
C LEU A 47 -11.72 0.51 11.33
N THR A 48 -11.50 1.83 11.42
CA THR A 48 -12.54 2.78 11.00
C THR A 48 -12.77 2.66 9.49
N LYS A 49 -13.93 3.13 9.01
CA LYS A 49 -14.25 3.11 7.56
C LYS A 49 -13.14 3.75 6.72
N VAL A 50 -12.64 4.92 7.12
CA VAL A 50 -11.57 5.63 6.39
C VAL A 50 -10.26 4.83 6.42
N GLN A 51 -9.87 4.29 7.57
CA GLN A 51 -8.68 3.45 7.69
C GLN A 51 -8.78 2.21 6.81
N TYR A 52 -9.95 1.56 6.77
CA TYR A 52 -10.17 0.37 5.95
C TYR A 52 -10.09 0.70 4.46
N GLU A 53 -10.78 1.75 4.00
CA GLU A 53 -10.72 2.19 2.60
C GLU A 53 -9.29 2.53 2.17
N ILE A 54 -8.52 3.22 3.02
CA ILE A 54 -7.12 3.56 2.72
C ILE A 54 -6.25 2.30 2.78
N LEU A 55 -6.14 1.64 3.94
CA LEU A 55 -5.17 0.57 4.18
C LEU A 55 -5.46 -0.70 3.38
N ARG A 56 -6.73 -1.02 3.10
CA ARG A 56 -7.12 -2.30 2.48
C ARG A 56 -7.58 -2.18 1.04
N LYS A 57 -8.20 -1.06 0.67
CA LYS A 57 -8.62 -0.82 -0.72
C LYS A 57 -7.68 0.11 -1.50
N ALA A 58 -6.57 0.51 -0.87
CA ALA A 58 -5.62 1.45 -1.44
C ALA A 58 -6.33 2.73 -1.93
N GLY A 59 -7.25 3.22 -1.10
CA GLY A 59 -7.88 4.53 -1.24
C GLY A 59 -6.92 5.65 -0.84
N THR A 60 -7.18 6.86 -1.33
CA THR A 60 -6.40 8.05 -1.02
C THR A 60 -7.30 9.11 -0.40
N GLU A 61 -6.93 9.63 0.76
CA GLU A 61 -7.67 10.73 1.40
C GLU A 61 -7.50 12.05 0.64
N ARG A 62 -8.46 12.96 0.78
CA ARG A 62 -8.35 14.30 0.19
C ARG A 62 -7.15 15.06 0.79
N PRO A 63 -6.48 15.93 0.01
CA PRO A 63 -5.41 16.78 0.52
C PRO A 63 -5.89 17.59 1.73
N GLY A 64 -5.08 17.63 2.79
CA GLY A 64 -5.34 18.40 4.00
C GLY A 64 -6.39 17.79 4.95
N ALA A 65 -6.98 16.65 4.61
CA ALA A 65 -8.04 16.04 5.42
C ALA A 65 -7.53 15.49 6.75
N SER A 66 -6.31 14.93 6.79
CA SER A 66 -5.77 14.38 8.04
C SER A 66 -5.09 15.45 8.90
N PRO A 67 -5.36 15.49 10.22
CA PRO A 67 -4.63 16.36 11.14
C PRO A 67 -3.13 16.03 11.21
N LEU A 68 -2.74 14.79 10.84
CA LEU A 68 -1.34 14.39 10.81
C LEU A 68 -0.51 15.15 9.76
N ASN A 69 -1.16 15.79 8.79
CA ASN A 69 -0.45 16.66 7.84
C ASN A 69 0.25 17.81 8.59
N LYS A 70 -0.43 18.37 9.61
CA LYS A 70 0.07 19.48 10.45
C LYS A 70 0.74 19.03 11.75
N GLU A 71 1.04 17.74 11.89
CA GLU A 71 1.72 17.22 13.07
C GLU A 71 3.23 17.49 12.99
N HIS A 72 3.78 18.20 13.98
CA HIS A 72 5.20 18.56 14.07
C HIS A 72 5.85 18.22 15.40
N ARG A 73 5.09 17.65 16.35
CA ARG A 73 5.64 17.27 17.65
C ARG A 73 6.67 16.16 17.46
N LYS A 74 7.64 16.07 18.39
CA LYS A 74 8.58 14.95 18.42
C LYS A 74 7.85 13.66 18.73
N GLY A 75 8.05 12.62 17.92
CA GLY A 75 7.40 11.32 18.08
C GLY A 75 7.52 10.42 16.87
N THR A 76 6.69 9.40 16.82
CA THR A 76 6.71 8.36 15.78
C THR A 76 5.33 8.12 15.20
N PHE A 77 5.25 8.02 13.88
CA PHE A 77 4.06 7.67 13.13
C PHE A 77 4.01 6.16 12.96
N HIS A 78 2.90 5.55 13.36
CA HIS A 78 2.70 4.11 13.35
C HIS A 78 1.56 3.75 12.40
N CYS A 79 1.61 2.56 11.80
CA CYS A 79 0.52 2.03 10.99
C CYS A 79 -0.75 1.95 11.83
N ALA A 80 -1.84 2.56 11.35
CA ALA A 80 -3.12 2.55 12.06
C ALA A 80 -3.72 1.13 12.16
N GLY A 81 -3.34 0.20 11.28
CA GLY A 81 -3.87 -1.17 11.32
C GLY A 81 -3.16 -2.11 12.28
N CYS A 82 -1.82 -2.17 12.24
CA CYS A 82 -1.05 -3.14 13.01
C CYS A 82 -0.14 -2.53 14.09
N GLY A 83 -0.07 -1.19 14.16
CA GLY A 83 0.78 -0.50 15.12
C GLY A 83 2.27 -0.54 14.82
N ASN A 84 2.70 -1.03 13.64
CA ASN A 84 4.11 -1.00 13.24
C ASN A 84 4.64 0.43 13.20
N ALA A 85 5.85 0.69 13.69
CA ALA A 85 6.48 2.00 13.64
C ALA A 85 6.98 2.27 12.22
N LEU A 86 6.44 3.31 11.56
CA LEU A 86 6.68 3.58 10.14
C LEU A 86 7.68 4.70 9.91
N TYR A 87 7.47 5.84 10.55
CA TYR A 87 8.25 7.06 10.30
C TYR A 87 8.54 7.81 11.60
N SER A 88 9.73 8.40 11.69
CA SER A 88 10.09 9.33 12.75
C SER A 88 9.60 10.73 12.39
N SER A 89 9.17 11.53 13.38
CA SER A 89 8.91 12.96 13.17
C SER A 89 10.16 13.71 12.68
N ALA A 90 11.37 13.20 12.97
CA ALA A 90 12.62 13.79 12.51
C ALA A 90 12.80 13.69 10.98
N THR A 91 12.10 12.76 10.33
CA THR A 91 12.14 12.62 8.87
C THR A 91 10.96 13.28 8.17
N LYS A 92 10.00 13.84 8.94
CA LYS A 92 8.85 14.57 8.38
C LYS A 92 9.29 15.95 7.88
N PHE A 93 8.74 16.39 6.77
CA PHE A 93 8.95 17.74 6.23
C PHE A 93 7.68 18.29 5.57
N GLU A 94 7.66 19.60 5.36
CA GLU A 94 6.54 20.29 4.69
C GLU A 94 6.74 20.25 3.18
N SER A 95 5.96 19.39 2.51
CA SER A 95 6.02 19.22 1.05
C SER A 95 5.07 20.13 0.28
N GLY A 96 4.10 20.76 0.96
CA GLY A 96 3.04 21.54 0.32
C GLY A 96 1.98 20.71 -0.43
N THR A 97 2.09 19.38 -0.43
CA THR A 97 1.16 18.51 -1.19
C THR A 97 -0.19 18.29 -0.53
N GLY A 98 -0.28 18.56 0.77
CA GLY A 98 -1.49 18.32 1.57
C GLY A 98 -1.52 16.97 2.29
N TRP A 99 -0.48 16.14 2.15
CA TRP A 99 -0.33 14.89 2.90
C TRP A 99 0.96 14.84 3.73
N PRO A 100 0.94 14.17 4.91
CA PRO A 100 2.15 13.89 5.67
C PRO A 100 3.26 13.34 4.79
N SER A 101 4.39 14.04 4.76
CA SER A 101 5.51 13.72 3.88
C SER A 101 6.78 13.48 4.68
N PHE A 102 7.49 12.39 4.35
CA PHE A 102 8.74 12.00 5.01
C PHE A 102 9.83 11.77 3.98
N TRP A 103 11.10 11.98 4.33
CA TRP A 103 12.22 11.73 3.43
C TRP A 103 12.88 10.35 3.63
N GLN A 104 12.58 9.67 4.74
CA GLN A 104 13.06 8.32 5.03
C GLN A 104 12.11 7.58 6.02
N PRO A 105 11.79 6.29 5.76
CA PRO A 105 11.10 5.41 6.70
C PRO A 105 12.03 4.84 7.78
N LEU A 106 11.45 4.33 8.86
CA LEU A 106 12.19 3.48 9.80
C LEU A 106 12.63 2.18 9.11
N GLY A 107 13.78 1.64 9.51
CA GLY A 107 14.37 0.44 8.91
C GLY A 107 13.42 -0.75 8.97
N GLY A 108 13.19 -1.41 7.84
CA GLY A 108 12.31 -2.58 7.72
C GLY A 108 10.81 -2.29 7.89
N ALA A 109 10.39 -1.03 8.01
CA ALA A 109 9.00 -0.70 8.32
C ALA A 109 8.04 -0.78 7.12
N ILE A 110 8.58 -0.65 5.91
CA ILE A 110 7.80 -0.56 4.66
C ILE A 110 8.36 -1.51 3.62
N VAL A 111 7.50 -1.86 2.66
CA VAL A 111 7.89 -2.44 1.37
C VAL A 111 7.29 -1.61 0.25
N THR A 112 7.87 -1.66 -0.94
CA THR A 112 7.37 -0.94 -2.12
C THR A 112 6.86 -1.89 -3.18
N ASP A 113 5.89 -1.44 -3.94
CA ASP A 113 5.31 -2.17 -5.07
C ASP A 113 5.07 -1.25 -6.27
N THR A 114 4.82 -1.83 -7.44
CA THR A 114 4.46 -1.06 -8.63
C THR A 114 2.94 -0.95 -8.74
N ASP A 115 2.45 0.29 -8.78
CA ASP A 115 1.03 0.62 -8.90
C ASP A 115 0.73 1.22 -10.29
N TYR A 116 -0.20 0.58 -11.01
CA TYR A 116 -0.64 0.97 -12.36
C TYR A 116 -2.05 1.58 -12.40
N LYS A 117 -2.68 1.88 -11.26
CA LYS A 117 -4.09 2.31 -11.18
C LYS A 117 -4.46 3.55 -12.01
N ILE A 118 -3.48 4.38 -12.39
CA ILE A 118 -3.70 5.61 -13.16
C ILE A 118 -3.04 5.59 -14.54
N GLY A 119 -2.73 4.40 -15.09
CA GLY A 119 -2.13 4.24 -16.42
C GLY A 119 -0.63 4.54 -16.51
N ILE A 120 -0.05 5.18 -15.49
CA ILE A 120 1.40 5.37 -15.32
C ILE A 120 1.89 4.62 -14.07
N PRO A 121 3.09 4.00 -14.12
CA PRO A 121 3.63 3.31 -12.96
C PRO A 121 3.99 4.30 -11.86
N ARG A 122 3.50 4.04 -10.66
CA ARG A 122 3.91 4.71 -9.41
C ARG A 122 4.50 3.68 -8.45
N THR A 123 5.34 4.14 -7.54
CA THR A 123 5.85 3.27 -6.47
C THR A 123 4.94 3.39 -5.25
N GLU A 124 4.07 2.39 -5.07
CA GLU A 124 3.24 2.25 -3.88
C GLU A 124 4.10 1.89 -2.67
N VAL A 125 3.70 2.38 -1.50
CA VAL A 125 4.34 2.09 -0.22
C VAL A 125 3.33 1.35 0.66
N LEU A 126 3.70 0.14 1.09
CA LEU A 126 2.92 -0.74 1.95
C LEU A 126 3.61 -0.90 3.30
N CYS A 127 2.82 -1.11 4.36
CA CYS A 127 3.36 -1.51 5.65
C CYS A 127 3.95 -2.94 5.57
N ALA A 128 5.21 -3.12 5.95
CA ALA A 128 5.89 -4.41 5.89
C ALA A 128 5.25 -5.49 6.79
N ASP A 129 4.60 -5.09 7.88
CA ASP A 129 3.99 -6.01 8.84
C ASP A 129 2.64 -6.54 8.38
N CYS A 130 1.78 -5.70 7.80
CA CYS A 130 0.38 -6.06 7.54
C CYS A 130 -0.09 -5.82 6.10
N GLY A 131 0.81 -5.39 5.22
CA GLY A 131 0.51 -5.12 3.81
C GLY A 131 -0.43 -3.94 3.58
N GLY A 132 -0.63 -3.09 4.58
CA GLY A 132 -1.56 -1.96 4.44
C GLY A 132 -1.02 -0.90 3.52
N HIS A 133 -1.84 -0.43 2.57
CA HIS A 133 -1.52 0.72 1.75
C HIS A 133 -1.31 1.96 2.60
N LEU A 134 -0.15 2.60 2.45
CA LEU A 134 0.22 3.82 3.15
C LEU A 134 0.15 5.03 2.23
N GLY A 135 0.66 4.91 1.01
CA GLY A 135 0.73 5.98 0.03
C GLY A 135 1.73 5.66 -1.07
N HIS A 136 2.47 6.66 -1.53
CA HIS A 136 3.44 6.51 -2.62
C HIS A 136 4.76 7.22 -2.31
N VAL A 137 5.84 6.76 -2.95
CA VAL A 137 7.16 7.40 -2.88
C VAL A 137 7.53 8.03 -4.22
N PHE A 138 8.10 9.23 -4.17
CA PHE A 138 8.51 10.05 -5.30
C PHE A 138 9.99 10.46 -5.19
N ASN A 139 10.59 10.91 -6.29
CA ASN A 139 12.00 11.33 -6.38
C ASN A 139 12.19 12.86 -6.29
N ASP A 140 11.21 13.56 -5.72
CA ASP A 140 11.15 15.03 -5.59
C ASP A 140 11.30 15.48 -4.12
N GLY A 141 11.93 14.65 -3.29
CA GLY A 141 12.15 14.95 -1.87
C GLY A 141 13.43 15.74 -1.59
N PRO A 142 13.63 16.16 -0.33
CA PRO A 142 14.85 16.85 0.09
C PRO A 142 16.06 15.92 0.12
N LYS A 143 17.27 16.50 0.13
CA LYS A 143 18.50 15.80 0.51
C LYS A 143 18.36 15.26 1.95
N PRO A 144 19.02 14.15 2.31
CA PRO A 144 20.05 13.44 1.54
C PRO A 144 19.52 12.39 0.57
N THR A 145 18.28 11.92 0.72
CA THR A 145 17.77 10.78 -0.07
C THR A 145 17.17 11.21 -1.41
N GLY A 146 16.70 12.45 -1.53
CA GLY A 146 15.91 12.91 -2.67
C GLY A 146 14.52 12.25 -2.75
N LYS A 147 14.10 11.51 -1.70
CA LYS A 147 12.84 10.76 -1.69
C LYS A 147 11.77 11.51 -0.93
N ARG A 148 10.54 11.47 -1.43
CA ARG A 148 9.35 11.94 -0.73
C ARG A 148 8.35 10.80 -0.58
N TYR A 149 8.21 10.32 0.65
CA TYR A 149 7.19 9.37 1.06
C TYR A 149 5.91 10.15 1.41
N CYS A 150 5.00 10.25 0.45
CA CYS A 150 3.73 10.96 0.56
C CYS A 150 2.64 10.00 1.07
N MET A 151 2.33 10.08 2.37
CA MET A 151 1.54 9.07 3.07
C MET A 151 0.16 9.60 3.41
N ASN A 152 -0.87 8.76 3.30
CA ASN A 152 -2.18 9.05 3.86
C ASN A 152 -2.08 9.15 5.38
N GLY A 153 -2.52 10.27 5.96
CA GLY A 153 -2.56 10.41 7.41
C GLY A 153 -3.58 9.47 8.05
N GLY A 154 -4.71 9.19 7.38
CA GLY A 154 -5.68 8.17 7.81
C GLY A 154 -5.13 6.74 7.85
N ALA A 155 -3.98 6.46 7.22
CA ALA A 155 -3.28 5.17 7.33
C ALA A 155 -2.41 5.07 8.60
N MET A 156 -2.27 6.16 9.37
CA MET A 156 -1.30 6.26 10.46
C MET A 156 -1.91 6.80 11.75
N THR A 157 -1.19 6.57 12.84
CA THR A 157 -1.43 7.17 14.17
C THR A 157 -0.12 7.78 14.66
N PHE A 158 -0.19 8.85 15.45
CA PHE A 158 1.00 9.51 15.99
C PHE A 158 1.15 9.24 17.48
N ARG A 159 2.36 8.85 17.91
CA ARG A 159 2.73 8.70 19.32
C ARG A 159 3.82 9.71 19.64
N LYS A 160 3.50 10.68 20.50
CA LYS A 160 4.45 11.68 20.98
C LYS A 160 5.59 11.00 21.75
N ALA A 161 6.82 11.45 21.54
CA ALA A 161 7.95 11.04 22.35
C ALA A 161 7.71 11.44 23.81
N TRP A 162 7.83 10.49 24.74
CA TRP A 162 7.71 10.80 26.16
C TRP A 162 8.93 11.61 26.59
N GLY A 163 8.71 12.85 27.03
CA GLY A 163 9.77 13.62 27.67
C GLY A 163 10.09 12.95 28.99
N MET A 164 11.28 12.35 29.13
CA MET A 164 11.80 12.02 30.45
C MET A 164 11.90 13.33 31.23
N LYS A 165 10.99 13.55 32.20
CA LYS A 165 11.23 14.59 33.21
C LYS A 165 12.57 14.25 33.86
N LYS A 166 13.53 15.19 33.90
CA LYS A 166 14.78 15.03 34.66
C LYS A 166 14.41 14.54 36.07
N GLY A 167 14.86 13.34 36.44
CA GLY A 167 14.62 12.74 37.76
C GLY A 167 13.44 11.76 37.90
N GLY A 168 12.63 11.54 36.86
CA GLY A 168 11.53 10.55 36.91
C GLY A 168 12.02 9.14 36.59
N LYS A 169 12.02 8.23 37.57
CA LYS A 169 12.25 6.79 37.32
C LYS A 169 11.29 6.31 36.21
N PRO A 170 11.75 5.51 35.24
CA PRO A 170 10.86 4.92 34.26
C PRO A 170 9.85 4.05 35.00
N LYS A 171 8.55 4.37 34.89
CA LYS A 171 7.52 3.37 35.23
C LYS A 171 7.68 2.26 34.20
N LEU A 172 8.33 1.16 34.58
CA LEU A 172 8.14 -0.09 33.86
C LEU A 172 6.62 -0.32 33.84
N ALA A 173 6.03 -0.31 32.65
CA ALA A 173 4.72 -0.90 32.47
C ALA A 173 4.87 -2.36 32.91
N ALA A 174 4.24 -2.71 34.01
CA ALA A 174 4.24 -4.07 34.51
C ALA A 174 3.73 -4.97 33.38
N LEU A 175 4.63 -5.85 32.92
CA LEU A 175 4.27 -7.01 32.13
C LEU A 175 3.45 -7.89 33.07
N GLN A 176 2.12 -7.72 33.08
CA GLN A 176 1.24 -8.70 33.68
C GLN A 176 1.23 -9.90 32.75
N ILE A 177 2.19 -10.80 32.99
CA ILE A 177 2.04 -12.22 32.64
C ILE A 177 1.21 -12.80 33.78
N THR A 178 -0.04 -13.11 33.47
CA THR A 178 -0.82 -14.15 34.14
C THR A 178 -1.24 -15.13 33.06
#